data_AF-A0A519QRS5-F1
#
_entry.id   AF-A0A519QRS5-F1
#
_cell.length_a   1.000
_cell.length_b   1.000
_cell.length_c   1.000
_cell.angle_alpha   90.00
_cell.angle_beta   90.00
_cell.angle_gamma   90.00
#
_symmetry.space_group_name_H-M   'P 1'
#
loop_
_entity.id
_entity.type
_entity.pdbx_description
1 polymer ?
#
loop_
_entity_poly.entity_id
_entity_poly.type
_entity_poly.pdbx_seq_one_letter_code
_entity_poly.pdbx_strand_id
1 'polypeptide(L)'
;MPSLRAIPLVLALAAVVSACSSTGSKPRTGTTDPRKSPTLREGKPRQPVRTPVKRPPPVAQVQQLPGLEGVIGSTVATLNRQFGTPRLDVWEGDARKLQFSGTACILDVYLYPRAGGAEPQATYVDARRSDGRDVDRAACIQALRKP
;
A
#
# COMPACT_ATOMS: atom_id res chain seq x y z
N MET A 1 25.25 -41.02 -29.58
CA MET A 1 25.54 -41.78 -28.34
C MET A 1 24.82 -41.09 -27.19
N PRO A 2 23.82 -41.74 -26.57
CA PRO A 2 23.00 -41.17 -25.52
C PRO A 2 23.69 -41.32 -24.16
N SER A 3 23.38 -40.45 -23.21
CA SER A 3 23.44 -40.80 -21.79
C SER A 3 22.37 -40.03 -21.03
N LEU A 4 21.22 -40.69 -20.94
CA LEU A 4 20.21 -40.51 -19.91
C LEU A 4 20.82 -40.85 -18.54
N ARG A 5 20.57 -40.01 -17.54
CA ARG A 5 20.19 -40.38 -16.16
C ARG A 5 19.28 -39.25 -15.66
N ALA A 6 17.96 -39.32 -15.77
CA ALA A 6 17.01 -40.19 -15.07
C ALA A 6 17.06 -40.05 -13.53
N ILE A 7 16.12 -39.21 -13.06
CA ILE A 7 15.11 -39.54 -12.04
C ILE A 7 15.41 -39.14 -10.57
N PRO A 8 14.36 -38.68 -9.85
CA PRO A 8 14.41 -37.52 -8.97
C PRO A 8 14.22 -37.85 -7.50
N LEU A 9 14.67 -36.93 -6.64
CA LEU A 9 14.24 -36.90 -5.25
C LEU A 9 13.05 -35.94 -5.10
N VAL A 10 11.88 -36.43 -5.50
CA VAL A 10 10.60 -35.94 -4.99
C VAL A 10 10.47 -36.52 -3.58
N LEU A 11 10.47 -35.68 -2.55
CA LEU A 11 9.40 -35.65 -1.54
C LEU A 11 9.73 -34.69 -0.41
N ALA A 12 8.66 -34.01 0.02
CA ALA A 12 8.42 -33.58 1.40
C ALA A 12 9.16 -32.34 1.91
N LEU A 13 8.63 -31.17 1.58
CA LEU A 13 8.38 -30.15 2.61
C LEU A 13 7.06 -29.45 2.30
N ALA A 14 5.99 -30.21 2.52
CA ALA A 14 4.63 -29.74 2.50
C ALA A 14 4.36 -28.87 3.74
N ALA A 15 3.81 -27.68 3.48
CA ALA A 15 2.79 -27.00 4.27
C ALA A 15 3.02 -26.87 5.79
N VAL A 16 3.65 -25.77 6.21
CA VAL A 16 3.39 -25.18 7.53
C VAL A 16 3.22 -23.66 7.39
N VAL A 17 2.04 -23.23 6.94
CA VAL A 17 1.53 -21.89 7.27
C VAL A 17 0.27 -22.12 8.09
N SER A 18 0.48 -22.32 9.39
CA SER A 18 -0.60 -22.40 10.37
C SER A 18 -1.24 -21.02 10.47
N ALA A 19 -2.46 -20.91 9.95
CA ALA A 19 -3.34 -19.78 10.19
C ALA A 19 -3.63 -19.66 11.70
N CYS A 20 -3.53 -18.46 12.26
CA CYS A 20 -4.14 -18.13 13.54
C CYS A 20 -5.67 -18.10 13.37
N SER A 21 -6.33 -19.25 13.50
CA SER A 21 -7.79 -19.30 13.67
C SER A 21 -8.13 -19.07 15.15
N SER A 22 -8.81 -17.95 15.42
CA SER A 22 -9.34 -17.58 16.72
C SER A 22 -10.45 -18.56 17.13
N THR A 23 -10.13 -19.48 18.04
CA THR A 23 -11.13 -20.36 18.66
C THR A 23 -11.52 -19.83 20.03
N GLY A 24 -12.82 -19.60 20.25
CA GLY A 24 -13.30 -19.20 21.58
C GLY A 24 -14.80 -18.95 21.78
N SER A 25 -15.72 -19.53 21.00
CA SER A 25 -17.15 -19.50 21.33
C SER A 25 -17.53 -20.76 22.12
N LYS A 26 -17.67 -20.63 23.45
CA LYS A 26 -18.23 -21.71 24.30
C LYS A 26 -19.76 -21.80 24.12
N PRO A 27 -20.36 -23.00 23.99
CA PRO A 27 -21.80 -23.17 24.10
C PRO A 27 -22.22 -22.99 25.56
N ARG A 28 -23.19 -22.10 25.82
CA ARG A 28 -23.85 -22.01 27.13
C ARG A 28 -24.94 -23.07 27.17
N THR A 29 -24.70 -24.14 27.90
CA THR A 29 -25.75 -25.02 28.45
C THR A 29 -26.60 -24.19 29.41
N GLY A 30 -27.84 -23.94 29.03
CA GLY A 30 -28.84 -23.35 29.91
C GLY A 30 -29.24 -24.35 30.98
N THR A 31 -28.87 -24.09 32.23
CA THR A 31 -29.55 -24.61 33.40
C THR A 31 -30.20 -23.43 34.10
N THR A 32 -31.52 -23.42 34.08
CA THR A 32 -32.37 -22.48 34.81
C THR A 32 -32.31 -22.82 36.29
N ASP A 33 -31.65 -21.98 37.08
CA ASP A 33 -31.73 -21.98 38.55
C ASP A 33 -32.52 -20.74 38.99
N PRO A 34 -33.77 -20.89 39.48
CA PRO A 34 -34.56 -19.77 39.96
C PRO A 34 -34.26 -19.59 41.44
N ARG A 35 -33.41 -18.60 41.77
CA ARG A 35 -33.37 -17.80 43.02
C ARG A 35 -31.93 -17.49 43.45
N LYS A 36 -31.34 -16.46 42.85
CA LYS A 36 -30.39 -15.57 43.55
C LYS A 36 -30.66 -14.13 43.11
N SER A 37 -31.11 -13.32 44.05
CA SER A 37 -31.33 -11.88 43.91
C SER A 37 -30.06 -11.20 43.37
N PRO A 38 -30.15 -10.20 42.47
CA PRO A 38 -28.98 -9.53 41.95
C PRO A 38 -28.42 -8.61 43.05
N THR A 39 -27.36 -9.05 43.73
CA THR A 39 -26.47 -8.12 44.43
C THR A 39 -25.88 -7.19 43.38
N LEU A 40 -26.20 -5.90 43.48
CA LEU A 40 -25.63 -4.82 42.69
C LEU A 40 -24.10 -4.97 42.70
N ARG A 41 -23.52 -5.47 41.61
CA ARG A 41 -22.05 -5.46 41.46
C ARG A 41 -21.67 -4.01 41.30
N GLU A 42 -21.09 -3.44 42.36
CA GLU A 42 -20.42 -2.15 42.37
C GLU A 42 -19.53 -2.07 41.13
N GLY A 43 -19.96 -1.25 40.17
CA GLY A 43 -19.41 -1.23 38.83
C GLY A 43 -18.07 -0.53 38.85
N LYS A 44 -17.00 -1.24 38.49
CA LYS A 44 -15.68 -0.64 38.23
C LYS A 44 -15.86 0.65 37.40
N PRO A 45 -15.29 1.80 37.80
CA PRO A 45 -15.49 3.05 37.08
C PRO A 45 -15.16 2.85 35.60
N ARG A 46 -16.15 3.11 34.73
CA ARG A 46 -15.94 3.07 33.28
C ARG A 46 -14.91 4.15 32.97
N GLN A 47 -13.70 3.73 32.60
CA GLN A 47 -12.69 4.68 32.14
C GLN A 47 -13.28 5.44 30.93
N PRO A 48 -13.19 6.78 30.90
CA PRO A 48 -13.66 7.54 29.77
C PRO A 48 -12.90 7.08 28.51
N VAL A 49 -13.64 6.56 27.54
CA VAL A 49 -13.09 6.20 26.23
C VAL A 49 -12.63 7.49 25.56
N ARG A 50 -11.32 7.67 25.42
CA ARG A 50 -10.76 8.81 24.69
C ARG A 50 -11.10 8.62 23.21
N THR A 51 -11.85 9.55 22.62
CA THR A 51 -12.07 9.59 21.17
C THR A 51 -10.76 9.94 20.47
N PRO A 52 -10.36 9.20 19.42
CA PRO A 52 -9.19 9.57 18.63
C PRO A 52 -9.39 10.95 18.00
N VAL A 53 -8.47 11.89 18.28
CA VAL A 53 -8.43 13.18 17.60
C VAL A 53 -7.95 12.94 16.17
N LYS A 54 -8.83 13.16 15.18
CA LYS A 54 -8.45 13.14 13.76
C LYS A 54 -7.56 14.36 13.48
N ARG A 55 -6.25 14.14 13.38
CA ARG A 55 -5.31 15.15 12.89
C ARG A 55 -5.32 15.15 11.35
N PRO A 56 -5.24 16.32 10.70
CA PRO A 56 -5.04 16.37 9.26
C PRO A 56 -3.71 15.69 8.88
N PRO A 57 -3.61 15.13 7.66
CA PRO A 57 -2.36 14.60 7.13
C PRO A 57 -1.25 15.66 7.16
N PRO A 58 0.02 15.25 7.32
CA PRO A 58 1.14 16.17 7.16
C PRO A 58 1.18 16.71 5.72
N VAL A 59 1.70 17.92 5.56
CA VAL A 59 1.87 18.52 4.22
C VAL A 59 2.92 17.72 3.43
N ALA A 60 2.59 17.38 2.18
CA ALA A 60 3.52 16.69 1.29
C ALA A 60 4.78 17.55 1.04
N GLN A 61 5.95 16.93 1.20
CA GLN A 61 7.22 17.55 0.87
C GLN A 61 7.50 17.39 -0.62
N VAL A 62 7.87 18.48 -1.29
CA VAL A 62 8.23 18.44 -2.71
C VAL A 62 9.66 17.93 -2.84
N GLN A 63 9.82 16.81 -3.55
CA GLN A 63 11.10 16.22 -3.86
C GLN A 63 11.89 17.13 -4.79
N GLN A 64 13.13 17.42 -4.42
CA GLN A 64 14.06 18.21 -5.22
C GLN A 64 15.30 17.35 -5.47
N LEU A 65 15.37 16.77 -6.68
CA LEU A 65 16.51 15.99 -7.15
C LEU A 65 16.78 16.34 -8.61
N PRO A 66 18.04 16.36 -9.06
CA PRO A 66 18.37 16.56 -10.47
C PRO A 66 17.71 15.51 -11.36
N GLY A 67 17.27 15.92 -12.54
CA GLY A 67 16.69 15.04 -13.55
C GLY A 67 15.20 14.72 -13.34
N LEU A 68 14.56 15.28 -12.31
CA LEU A 68 13.12 15.19 -12.09
C LEU A 68 12.36 16.39 -12.66
N GLU A 69 13.08 17.33 -13.28
CA GLU A 69 12.51 18.51 -13.91
C GLU A 69 11.54 18.09 -15.03
N GLY A 70 10.31 18.59 -14.95
CA GLY A 70 9.22 18.22 -15.86
C GLY A 70 8.31 17.10 -15.35
N VAL A 71 8.69 16.37 -14.29
CA VAL A 71 7.78 15.44 -13.60
C VAL A 71 7.25 16.06 -12.32
N ILE A 72 8.12 16.56 -11.45
CA ILE A 72 7.69 17.26 -10.23
C ILE A 72 6.94 18.54 -10.62
N GLY A 73 5.77 18.76 -9.99
CA GLY A 73 4.84 19.83 -10.31
C GLY A 73 3.85 19.53 -11.45
N SER A 74 4.05 18.44 -12.20
CA SER A 74 3.17 18.10 -13.31
C SER A 74 1.83 17.53 -12.85
N THR A 75 0.79 17.85 -13.62
CA THR A 75 -0.55 17.28 -13.47
C THR A 75 -0.65 15.91 -14.15
N VAL A 76 -1.72 15.17 -13.87
CA VAL A 76 -2.01 13.88 -14.51
C VAL A 76 -2.04 14.01 -16.04
N ALA A 77 -2.68 15.07 -16.57
CA ALA A 77 -2.76 15.29 -18.00
C ALA A 77 -1.36 15.45 -18.64
N THR A 78 -0.46 16.18 -17.97
CA THR A 78 0.92 16.36 -18.43
C THR A 78 1.71 15.07 -18.37
N LEU A 79 1.59 14.30 -17.29
CA LEU A 79 2.26 13.00 -17.15
C LEU A 79 1.77 12.00 -18.21
N ASN A 80 0.48 12.01 -18.52
CA ASN A 80 -0.08 11.14 -19.55
C ASN A 80 0.45 11.49 -20.96
N ARG A 81 0.67 12.77 -21.25
CA ARG A 81 1.32 13.18 -22.51
C ARG A 81 2.78 12.73 -22.57
N GLN A 82 3.49 12.77 -21.45
CA GLN A 82 4.91 12.39 -21.41
C GLN A 82 5.12 10.87 -21.44
N PHE A 83 4.31 10.10 -20.72
CA PHE A 83 4.56 8.67 -20.47
C PHE A 83 3.47 7.74 -21.04
N GLY A 84 2.38 8.28 -21.58
CA GLY A 84 1.22 7.52 -22.03
C GLY A 84 0.23 7.22 -20.90
N THR A 85 -0.63 6.21 -21.10
CA THR A 85 -1.61 5.82 -20.07
C THR A 85 -0.92 5.08 -18.92
N PRO A 86 -1.13 5.45 -17.66
CA PRO A 86 -0.57 4.74 -16.52
C PRO A 86 -1.22 3.35 -16.39
N ARG A 87 -0.46 2.36 -15.93
CA ARG A 87 -0.98 1.01 -15.63
C ARG A 87 -1.74 0.95 -14.31
N LEU A 88 -1.51 1.92 -13.43
CA LEU A 88 -2.22 2.08 -12.15
C LEU A 88 -2.52 3.55 -11.95
N ASP A 89 -3.74 3.87 -11.58
CA ASP A 89 -4.18 5.20 -11.18
C ASP A 89 -5.16 5.04 -10.01
N VAL A 90 -4.68 5.27 -8.80
CA VAL A 90 -5.43 5.01 -7.56
C VAL A 90 -5.25 6.15 -6.55
N TRP A 91 -6.22 6.29 -5.66
CA TRP A 91 -6.13 7.19 -4.52
C TRP A 91 -5.68 6.42 -3.27
N GLU A 92 -4.61 6.90 -2.64
CA GLU A 92 -4.06 6.40 -1.38
C GLU A 92 -4.15 7.52 -0.34
N GLY A 93 -5.28 7.59 0.38
CA GLY A 93 -5.57 8.74 1.25
C GLY A 93 -5.86 10.00 0.42
N ASP A 94 -5.09 11.06 0.64
CA ASP A 94 -5.14 12.32 -0.13
C ASP A 94 -4.16 12.35 -1.31
N ALA A 95 -3.33 11.32 -1.47
CA ALA A 95 -2.43 11.17 -2.60
C ALA A 95 -3.12 10.45 -3.77
N ARG A 96 -2.92 10.94 -5.00
CA ARG A 96 -3.19 10.19 -6.22
C ARG A 96 -1.89 9.57 -6.72
N LYS A 97 -1.86 8.25 -6.83
CA LYS A 97 -0.70 7.49 -7.29
C LYS A 97 -0.91 7.04 -8.72
N LEU A 98 0.02 7.42 -9.59
CA LEU A 98 0.14 6.90 -10.95
C LEU A 98 1.31 5.93 -11.02
N GLN A 99 1.17 4.84 -11.76
CA GLN A 99 2.28 3.94 -12.09
C GLN A 99 2.45 3.85 -13.60
N PHE A 100 3.68 4.06 -14.06
CA PHE A 100 4.10 3.85 -15.43
C PHE A 100 5.12 2.71 -15.46
N SER A 101 5.11 1.89 -16.50
CA SER A 101 6.08 0.80 -16.64
C SER A 101 6.58 0.68 -18.06
N GLY A 102 7.87 0.40 -18.18
CA GLY A 102 8.51 0.02 -19.42
C GLY A 102 9.44 -1.16 -19.18
N THR A 103 10.19 -1.55 -20.21
CA THR A 103 11.12 -2.69 -20.13
C THR A 103 12.22 -2.47 -19.09
N ALA A 104 12.66 -1.21 -18.91
CA ALA A 104 13.78 -0.88 -18.03
C ALA A 104 13.39 -0.71 -16.56
N CYS A 105 12.20 -0.16 -16.27
CA CYS A 105 11.81 0.23 -14.92
C CYS A 105 10.29 0.46 -14.77
N ILE A 106 9.86 0.61 -13.52
CA ILE A 106 8.55 1.05 -13.07
C ILE A 106 8.74 2.39 -12.36
N LEU A 107 7.95 3.39 -12.74
CA LEU A 107 7.91 4.73 -12.14
C LEU A 107 6.57 4.91 -11.42
N ASP A 108 6.62 5.10 -10.10
CA ASP A 108 5.46 5.56 -9.33
C ASP A 108 5.55 7.08 -9.16
N VAL A 109 4.48 7.80 -9.48
CA VAL A 109 4.37 9.25 -9.32
C VAL A 109 3.24 9.55 -8.32
N TYR A 110 3.56 10.29 -7.27
CA TYR A 110 2.63 10.63 -6.19
C TYR A 110 2.23 12.09 -6.31
N LEU A 111 0.95 12.32 -6.61
CA LEU A 111 0.37 13.64 -6.77
C LEU A 111 -0.44 14.00 -5.53
N TYR A 112 -0.23 15.20 -5.00
CA TYR A 112 -0.98 15.73 -3.87
C TYR A 112 -1.70 17.01 -4.26
N PRO A 113 -2.88 17.27 -3.69
CA PRO A 113 -3.59 18.54 -3.91
C PRO A 113 -2.74 19.71 -3.43
N ARG A 114 -2.71 20.78 -4.23
CA ARG A 114 -2.15 22.06 -3.79
C ARG A 114 -3.10 22.73 -2.78
N ALA A 115 -2.62 23.76 -2.11
CA ALA A 115 -3.41 24.54 -1.16
C ALA A 115 -4.79 24.92 -1.74
N GLY A 116 -5.84 24.78 -0.93
CA GLY A 116 -7.22 25.04 -1.36
C GLY A 116 -7.89 23.91 -2.13
N GLY A 117 -7.31 22.70 -2.18
CA GLY A 117 -7.93 21.54 -2.85
C GLY A 117 -7.87 21.60 -4.37
N ALA A 118 -6.89 22.32 -4.92
CA ALA A 118 -6.67 22.41 -6.35
C ALA A 118 -6.19 21.07 -6.95
N GLU A 119 -6.10 21.03 -8.28
CA GLU A 119 -5.68 19.84 -9.02
C GLU A 119 -4.39 19.21 -8.45
N PRO A 120 -4.36 17.89 -8.21
CA PRO A 120 -3.17 17.22 -7.71
C PRO A 120 -1.98 17.37 -8.64
N GLN A 121 -0.82 17.69 -8.06
CA GLN A 121 0.44 17.82 -8.77
C GLN A 121 1.47 16.86 -8.18
N ALA A 122 2.33 16.32 -9.02
CA ALA A 122 3.41 15.43 -8.60
C ALA A 122 4.34 16.13 -7.59
N THR A 123 4.51 15.51 -6.43
CA THR A 123 5.45 16.02 -5.39
C THR A 123 6.56 15.04 -5.10
N TYR A 124 6.39 13.76 -5.44
CA TYR A 124 7.35 12.71 -5.17
C TYR A 124 7.29 11.65 -6.27
N VAL A 125 8.44 11.05 -6.58
CA VAL A 125 8.55 9.90 -7.47
C VAL A 125 9.42 8.82 -6.88
N ASP A 126 9.05 7.58 -7.20
CA ASP A 126 9.86 6.40 -6.93
C ASP A 126 10.10 5.61 -8.21
N ALA A 127 11.28 4.98 -8.31
CA ALA A 127 11.67 4.23 -9.49
C ALA A 127 12.32 2.90 -9.08
N ARG A 128 11.78 1.81 -9.62
CA ARG A 128 12.25 0.45 -9.31
C ARG A 128 12.23 -0.48 -10.52
N ARG A 129 12.88 -1.62 -10.38
CA ARG A 129 12.74 -2.77 -11.29
C ARG A 129 11.54 -3.62 -10.91
N SER A 130 11.19 -4.56 -11.78
CA SER A 130 10.15 -5.56 -11.53
C SER A 130 10.42 -6.46 -10.32
N ASP A 131 11.69 -6.65 -9.95
CA ASP A 131 12.11 -7.38 -8.75
C ASP A 131 12.11 -6.53 -7.47
N GLY A 132 11.65 -5.29 -7.55
CA GLY A 132 11.51 -4.38 -6.41
C GLY A 132 12.76 -3.58 -6.05
N ARG A 133 13.91 -3.80 -6.70
CA ARG A 133 15.12 -3.00 -6.43
C ARG A 133 15.01 -1.59 -6.99
N ASP A 134 15.45 -0.61 -6.20
CA ASP A 134 15.53 0.79 -6.60
C ASP A 134 16.44 0.98 -7.82
N VAL A 135 16.08 1.92 -8.68
CA VAL A 135 16.90 2.40 -9.80
C VAL A 135 16.99 3.91 -9.79
N ASP A 136 17.90 4.45 -10.59
CA ASP A 136 17.98 5.89 -10.78
C ASP A 136 16.68 6.46 -11.36
N ARG A 137 16.14 7.47 -10.67
CA ARG A 137 14.83 8.06 -10.99
C ARG A 137 14.88 8.82 -12.31
N ALA A 138 15.95 9.59 -12.55
CA ALA A 138 16.11 10.37 -13.77
C ALA A 138 16.24 9.46 -15.00
N ALA A 139 17.05 8.40 -14.90
CA ALA A 139 17.19 7.40 -15.95
C ALA A 139 15.87 6.70 -16.26
N CYS A 140 15.09 6.35 -15.23
CA CYS A 140 13.78 5.74 -15.42
C CYS A 140 12.80 6.70 -16.11
N ILE A 141 12.77 7.96 -15.71
CA ILE A 141 11.95 9.00 -16.37
C ILE A 141 12.31 9.12 -17.85
N GLN A 142 13.59 9.21 -18.20
CA GLN A 142 14.02 9.29 -19.61
C GLN A 142 13.61 8.05 -20.40
N ALA A 143 13.77 6.86 -19.82
CA ALA A 143 13.43 5.59 -20.47
C ALA A 143 11.92 5.42 -20.74
N LEU A 144 11.06 6.12 -20.00
CA LEU A 144 9.60 6.03 -20.14
C LEU A 144 8.98 7.06 -21.07
N ARG A 145 9.72 8.11 -21.47
CA ARG A 145 9.21 9.18 -22.33
C ARG A 145 8.74 8.64 -23.68
N LYS A 146 7.57 9.10 -24.11
CA LYS A 146 7.03 8.83 -25.45
C LYS A 146 7.63 9.79 -26.47
N PRO A 147 7.86 9.33 -27.72
CA PRO A 147 8.29 10.17 -28.81
C PRO A 147 7.21 11.18 -29.22
#